data_AF-A0A3D0C454-F1
#
_entry.id   AF-A0A3D0C454-F1
#
_cell.length_a   1.000
_cell.length_b   1.000
_cell.length_c   1.000
_cell.angle_alpha   90.00
_cell.angle_beta   90.00
_cell.angle_gamma   90.00
#
_symmetry.space_group_name_H-M   'P 1'
#
loop_
_entity.id
_entity.type
_entity.pdbx_description
1 polymer ?
#
loop_
_entity_poly.entity_id
_entity_poly.type
_entity_poly.pdbx_seq_one_letter_code
_entity_poly.pdbx_strand_id
1 'polypeptide(L)'
;AMQVHQQGLAEVKRIRAEMDAIIEQVNFDGSFSEFVQFLRTDQQFYASTPTELLKEASFIAKKMDAKLPSLFKTLPRTPYGVMAVPANIAPKYTTGRYAGSSRDDQPGNYWVNTYRLDRRPLYVLTALTLHEAVPGHHLQISLAKEMKEVAKFRNRT
;
A
#
# COMPACT_ATOMS: atom_id res chain seq x y z
N ALA A 1 -17.59 -21.49 -5.74
CA ALA A 1 -18.29 -20.32 -5.16
C ALA A 1 -18.56 -20.48 -3.67
N MET A 2 -19.31 -21.52 -3.25
CA MET A 2 -19.67 -21.70 -1.83
C MET A 2 -18.47 -21.83 -0.88
N GLN A 3 -17.43 -22.60 -1.24
CA GLN A 3 -16.23 -22.74 -0.40
C GLN A 3 -15.53 -21.39 -0.18
N VAL A 4 -15.33 -20.59 -1.23
CA VAL A 4 -14.74 -19.24 -1.14
C VAL A 4 -15.60 -18.33 -0.27
N HIS A 5 -16.92 -18.40 -0.38
CA HIS A 5 -17.81 -17.63 0.46
C HIS A 5 -17.69 -17.99 1.95
N GLN A 6 -17.69 -19.29 2.27
CA GLN A 6 -17.53 -19.75 3.65
C GLN A 6 -16.16 -19.39 4.24
N GLN A 7 -15.10 -19.53 3.45
CA GLN A 7 -13.77 -19.05 3.80
C GLN A 7 -13.78 -17.53 4.08
N GLY A 8 -14.45 -16.75 3.23
CA GLY A 8 -14.58 -15.31 3.40
C GLY A 8 -15.28 -14.93 4.71
N LEU A 9 -16.37 -15.61 5.07
CA LEU A 9 -17.06 -15.39 6.35
C LEU A 9 -16.15 -15.70 7.55
N ALA A 10 -15.37 -16.79 7.48
CA ALA A 10 -14.42 -17.15 8.52
C ALA A 10 -13.31 -16.10 8.66
N GLU A 11 -12.77 -15.60 7.56
CA GLU A 11 -11.73 -14.56 7.58
C GLU A 11 -12.25 -13.22 8.09
N VAL A 12 -13.47 -12.81 7.72
CA VAL A 12 -14.11 -11.60 8.27
C VAL A 12 -14.23 -11.70 9.79
N LYS A 13 -14.68 -12.85 10.29
CA LYS A 13 -14.78 -13.09 11.74
C LYS A 13 -13.41 -13.05 12.42
N ARG A 14 -12.41 -13.72 11.85
CA ARG A 14 -11.03 -13.77 12.39
C ARG A 14 -10.41 -12.37 12.46
N ILE A 15 -10.46 -11.63 11.35
CA ILE A 15 -9.89 -10.27 11.27
C ILE A 15 -10.61 -9.33 12.25
N ARG A 16 -11.94 -9.46 12.40
CA ARG A 16 -12.68 -8.65 13.37
C ARG A 16 -12.20 -8.89 14.80
N ALA A 17 -12.01 -10.14 15.20
CA ALA A 17 -11.50 -10.47 16.53
C ALA A 17 -10.07 -9.91 16.75
N GLU A 18 -9.21 -9.93 15.73
CA GLU A 18 -7.89 -9.30 15.81
C GLU A 18 -7.97 -7.78 15.98
N MET A 19 -8.92 -7.13 15.31
CA MET A 19 -9.15 -5.70 15.51
C MET A 19 -9.64 -5.39 16.92
N ASP A 20 -10.57 -6.18 17.46
CA ASP A 20 -11.07 -6.01 18.84
C ASP A 20 -9.92 -6.15 19.86
N ALA A 21 -9.03 -7.14 19.68
CA ALA A 21 -7.85 -7.30 20.53
C ALA A 21 -6.87 -6.11 20.45
N ILE A 22 -6.73 -5.49 19.28
CA ILE A 22 -5.90 -4.28 19.12
C ILE A 22 -6.53 -3.09 19.84
N ILE A 23 -7.86 -2.93 19.76
CA ILE A 23 -8.60 -1.86 20.45
C ILE A 23 -8.36 -1.94 21.96
N GLU A 24 -8.41 -3.15 22.52
CA GLU A 24 -8.07 -3.40 23.93
C GLU A 24 -6.60 -3.03 24.23
N GLN A 25 -5.65 -3.46 23.39
CA GLN A 25 -4.22 -3.18 23.59
C GLN A 25 -3.88 -1.68 23.58
N VAL A 26 -4.58 -0.89 22.76
CA VAL A 26 -4.38 0.57 22.71
C VAL A 26 -5.17 1.31 23.79
N ASN A 27 -5.89 0.59 24.67
CA ASN A 27 -6.70 1.12 25.76
C ASN A 27 -7.72 2.18 25.28
N PHE A 28 -8.41 1.90 24.18
CA PHE A 28 -9.48 2.77 23.70
C PHE A 28 -10.79 2.44 24.42
N ASP A 29 -11.36 3.43 25.11
CA ASP A 29 -12.67 3.31 25.75
C ASP A 29 -13.79 3.56 24.72
N GLY A 30 -14.70 2.59 24.59
CA GLY A 30 -15.89 2.72 23.76
C GLY A 30 -16.17 1.49 22.90
N SER A 31 -17.17 1.62 22.03
CA SER A 31 -17.53 0.61 21.05
C SER A 31 -16.60 0.61 19.84
N PHE A 32 -16.57 -0.50 19.11
CA PHE A 32 -15.87 -0.58 17.83
C PHE A 32 -16.29 0.52 16.84
N SER A 33 -17.58 0.88 16.81
CA SER A 33 -18.06 1.93 15.91
C SER A 33 -17.49 3.30 16.29
N GLU A 34 -17.35 3.57 17.59
CA GLU A 34 -16.70 4.79 18.09
C GLU A 34 -15.21 4.78 17.79
N PHE A 35 -14.55 3.63 17.89
CA PHE A 35 -13.14 3.49 17.49
C PHE A 35 -12.94 3.79 15.99
N VAL A 36 -13.79 3.24 15.12
CA VAL A 36 -13.75 3.53 13.68
C VAL A 36 -14.02 5.01 13.42
N GLN A 37 -14.96 5.62 14.14
CA GLN A 37 -15.23 7.05 14.02
C GLN A 37 -14.01 7.88 14.45
N PHE A 38 -13.40 7.56 15.58
CA PHE A 38 -12.16 8.17 16.07
C PHE A 38 -11.05 8.13 15.01
N LEU A 39 -10.77 6.95 14.44
CA LEU A 39 -9.79 6.81 13.34
C LEU A 39 -10.13 7.67 12.12
N ARG A 40 -11.42 7.94 11.86
CA ARG A 40 -11.85 8.73 10.70
C ARG A 40 -11.81 10.22 10.94
N THR A 41 -11.91 10.69 12.18
CA THR A 41 -12.10 12.12 12.48
C THR A 41 -10.93 12.78 13.19
N ASP A 42 -10.13 12.03 13.93
CA ASP A 42 -9.02 12.62 14.68
C ASP A 42 -7.91 13.10 13.72
N GLN A 43 -7.50 14.36 13.89
CA GLN A 43 -6.51 15.01 13.03
C GLN A 43 -5.12 14.37 13.16
N GLN A 44 -4.82 13.67 14.25
CA GLN A 44 -3.55 12.98 14.43
C GLN A 44 -3.27 11.93 13.33
N PHE A 45 -4.33 11.45 12.68
CA PHE A 45 -4.22 10.46 11.61
C PHE A 45 -4.05 11.06 10.23
N TYR A 46 -3.88 12.37 10.07
CA TYR A 46 -3.83 13.01 8.75
C TYR A 46 -2.62 13.92 8.60
N ALA A 47 -1.98 13.86 7.43
CA ALA A 47 -0.93 14.79 7.07
C ALA A 47 -1.51 16.19 6.81
N SER A 48 -0.77 17.22 7.21
CA SER A 48 -1.16 18.63 7.00
C SER A 48 -0.86 19.09 5.57
N THR A 49 0.13 18.46 4.90
CA THR A 49 0.53 18.85 3.54
C THR A 49 0.72 17.65 2.61
N PRO A 50 0.58 17.85 1.27
CA PRO A 50 0.93 16.83 0.29
C PRO A 50 2.35 16.28 0.46
N THR A 51 3.30 17.17 0.75
CA THR A 51 4.70 16.82 0.94
C THR A 51 4.92 15.94 2.17
N GLU A 52 4.22 16.22 3.26
CA GLU A 52 4.29 15.40 4.48
C GLU A 52 3.78 13.98 4.22
N LEU A 53 2.64 13.83 3.53
CA LEU A 53 2.12 12.52 3.14
C LEU A 53 3.11 11.74 2.27
N LEU A 54 3.73 12.41 1.29
CA LEU A 54 4.74 11.80 0.43
C LEU A 54 6.01 11.42 1.19
N LYS A 55 6.46 12.24 2.14
CA LYS A 55 7.62 11.94 2.99
C LYS A 55 7.36 10.72 3.85
N GLU A 56 6.18 10.60 4.46
CA GLU A 56 5.83 9.43 5.27
C GLU A 56 5.78 8.15 4.42
N ALA A 57 5.14 8.21 3.24
CA ALA A 57 5.13 7.09 2.30
C ALA A 57 6.54 6.68 1.87
N SER A 58 7.40 7.67 1.58
CA SER A 58 8.80 7.44 1.19
C SER A 58 9.62 6.85 2.33
N PHE A 59 9.40 7.29 3.57
CA PHE A 59 10.06 6.76 4.76
C PHE A 59 9.70 5.28 4.99
N ILE A 60 8.41 4.94 4.90
CA ILE A 60 7.92 3.56 4.99
C ILE A 60 8.55 2.69 3.89
N ALA A 61 8.50 3.16 2.64
CA ALA A 61 9.10 2.47 1.50
C ALA A 61 10.58 2.18 1.74
N LYS A 62 11.34 3.18 2.19
CA LYS A 62 12.78 3.03 2.43
C LYS A 62 13.10 2.07 3.57
N LYS A 63 12.30 2.04 4.63
CA LYS A 63 12.43 1.04 5.71
C LYS A 63 12.22 -0.37 5.18
N MET A 64 11.27 -0.56 4.26
CA MET A 64 11.02 -1.86 3.68
C MET A 64 12.10 -2.26 2.68
N ASP A 65 12.61 -1.33 1.86
CA ASP A 65 13.77 -1.60 0.98
C ASP A 65 14.94 -2.20 1.75
N ALA A 66 15.24 -1.66 2.94
CA ALA A 66 16.34 -2.15 3.78
C ALA A 66 16.10 -3.57 4.34
N LYS A 67 14.84 -3.96 4.56
CA LYS A 67 14.46 -5.30 5.03
C LYS A 67 14.34 -6.31 3.89
N LEU A 68 14.16 -5.86 2.66
CA LEU A 68 13.84 -6.71 1.52
C LEU A 68 14.88 -7.83 1.27
N PRO A 69 16.21 -7.59 1.35
CA PRO A 69 17.21 -8.63 1.13
C PRO A 69 17.16 -9.79 2.14
N SER A 70 16.63 -9.56 3.35
CA SER A 70 16.50 -10.65 4.34
C SER A 70 15.26 -11.52 4.13
N LEU A 71 14.28 -11.04 3.35
CA LEU A 71 13.02 -11.73 3.09
C LEU A 71 12.97 -12.36 1.68
N PHE A 72 13.64 -11.76 0.70
CA PHE A 72 13.60 -12.19 -0.70
C PHE A 72 15.00 -12.41 -1.26
N LYS A 73 15.21 -13.60 -1.86
CA LYS A 73 16.49 -13.98 -2.46
C LYS A 73 16.81 -13.23 -3.76
N THR A 74 15.77 -12.82 -4.49
CA THR A 74 15.91 -12.14 -5.78
C THR A 74 15.16 -10.82 -5.71
N LEU A 75 15.87 -9.74 -6.03
CA LEU A 75 15.33 -8.39 -6.09
C LEU A 75 15.38 -7.89 -7.54
N PRO A 76 14.38 -7.11 -7.98
CA PRO A 76 14.38 -6.53 -9.32
C PRO A 76 15.50 -5.51 -9.46
N ARG A 77 16.02 -5.38 -10.68
CA ARG A 77 16.94 -4.32 -11.08
C ARG A 77 16.22 -3.01 -11.34
N THR A 78 14.98 -3.05 -11.83
CA THR A 78 14.19 -1.84 -12.07
C THR A 78 13.94 -1.13 -10.72
N PRO A 79 14.35 0.13 -10.55
CA PRO A 79 14.06 0.88 -9.32
C PRO A 79 12.62 1.39 -9.31
N TYR A 80 12.18 1.94 -8.18
CA TYR A 80 10.93 2.69 -8.10
C TYR A 80 11.08 4.01 -7.34
N GLY A 81 10.22 4.97 -7.65
CA GLY A 81 10.07 6.22 -6.92
C GLY A 81 8.71 6.32 -6.23
N VAL A 82 8.62 7.18 -5.21
CA VAL A 82 7.34 7.58 -4.58
C VAL A 82 6.96 8.96 -5.12
N MET A 83 5.79 9.09 -5.73
CA MET A 83 5.37 10.33 -6.39
C MET A 83 3.90 10.66 -6.11
N ALA A 84 3.54 11.93 -6.22
CA ALA A 84 2.14 12.32 -6.23
C ALA A 84 1.44 11.82 -7.50
N VAL A 85 0.17 11.46 -7.36
CA VAL A 85 -0.72 11.35 -8.52
C VAL A 85 -0.80 12.73 -9.22
N PRO A 86 -0.68 12.81 -10.56
CA PRO A 86 -0.83 14.07 -11.29
C PRO A 86 -2.14 14.81 -10.96
N ALA A 87 -2.06 16.11 -10.73
CA ALA A 87 -3.17 16.92 -10.21
C ALA A 87 -4.43 16.88 -11.09
N ASN A 88 -4.27 16.75 -12.41
CA ASN A 88 -5.37 16.69 -13.37
C ASN A 88 -6.22 15.40 -13.27
N ILE A 89 -5.66 14.31 -12.74
CA ILE A 89 -6.39 13.04 -12.57
C ILE A 89 -6.70 12.72 -11.10
N ALA A 90 -5.98 13.34 -10.15
CA ALA A 90 -6.05 13.05 -8.72
C ALA A 90 -7.48 13.04 -8.12
N PRO A 91 -8.42 13.94 -8.50
CA PRO A 91 -9.78 13.91 -7.94
C PRO A 91 -10.58 12.64 -8.25
N LYS A 92 -10.27 11.97 -9.36
CA LYS A 92 -10.93 10.72 -9.80
C LYS A 92 -10.04 9.50 -9.62
N TYR A 93 -8.84 9.68 -9.05
CA TYR A 93 -7.87 8.61 -8.87
C TYR A 93 -8.07 7.89 -7.53
N THR A 94 -7.58 6.66 -7.45
CA THR A 94 -7.56 5.85 -6.22
C THR A 94 -6.65 6.48 -5.16
N THR A 95 -6.64 5.91 -3.95
CA THR A 95 -5.77 6.36 -2.82
C THR A 95 -4.28 6.29 -3.17
N GLY A 96 -3.90 5.28 -3.94
CA GLY A 96 -2.57 5.12 -4.50
C GLY A 96 -2.60 4.02 -5.55
N ARG A 97 -1.48 3.87 -6.27
CA ARG A 97 -1.28 2.80 -7.24
C ARG A 97 0.19 2.63 -7.59
N TYR A 98 0.60 1.41 -7.90
CA TYR A 98 1.82 1.17 -8.66
C TYR A 98 1.61 1.39 -10.16
N ALA A 99 2.46 2.23 -10.74
CA ALA A 99 2.60 2.41 -12.17
C ALA A 99 3.95 1.85 -12.62
N GLY A 100 3.94 0.65 -13.21
CA GLY A 100 5.14 0.01 -13.74
C GLY A 100 5.76 0.77 -14.91
N SER A 101 7.04 0.52 -15.18
CA SER A 101 7.78 1.12 -16.30
C SER A 101 7.30 0.60 -17.66
N SER A 102 7.16 1.47 -18.65
CA SER A 102 6.85 1.06 -20.03
C SER A 102 8.11 0.77 -20.87
N ARG A 103 9.27 1.20 -20.37
CA ARG A 103 10.58 1.07 -21.01
C ARG A 103 11.63 0.69 -19.97
N ASP A 104 12.71 0.05 -20.42
CA ASP A 104 13.78 -0.43 -19.54
C ASP A 104 14.59 0.72 -18.89
N ASP A 105 14.52 1.93 -19.46
CA ASP A 105 15.17 3.14 -18.94
C ASP A 105 14.28 3.94 -17.97
N GLN A 106 13.10 3.43 -17.61
CA GLN A 106 12.17 4.08 -16.70
C GLN A 106 12.04 3.33 -15.36
N PRO A 107 11.94 4.04 -14.23
CA PRO A 107 11.59 3.43 -12.96
C PRO A 107 10.10 3.04 -12.94
N GLY A 108 9.75 2.13 -12.03
CA GLY A 108 8.38 2.04 -11.55
C GLY A 108 8.02 3.24 -10.66
N ASN A 109 6.74 3.49 -10.45
CA ASN A 109 6.29 4.59 -9.60
C ASN A 109 5.20 4.14 -8.66
N TYR A 110 5.45 4.25 -7.35
CA TYR A 110 4.41 4.22 -6.35
C TYR A 110 3.75 5.60 -6.27
N TRP A 111 2.56 5.71 -6.86
CA TRP A 111 1.76 6.92 -6.80
C TRP A 111 0.94 6.99 -5.53
N VAL A 112 1.07 8.10 -4.81
CA VAL A 112 0.31 8.44 -3.61
C VAL A 112 -0.63 9.60 -3.95
N ASN A 113 -1.92 9.43 -3.73
CA ASN A 113 -2.88 10.48 -4.05
C ASN A 113 -2.95 11.52 -2.94
N THR A 114 -2.38 12.68 -3.19
CA THR A 114 -2.33 13.82 -2.25
C THR A 114 -3.56 14.73 -2.33
N TYR A 115 -4.54 14.44 -3.20
CA TYR A 115 -5.82 15.14 -3.23
C TYR A 115 -6.68 14.71 -2.03
N ARG A 116 -7.27 15.70 -1.34
CA ARG A 116 -8.12 15.51 -0.15
C ARG A 116 -7.42 14.72 0.95
N LEU A 117 -6.46 15.37 1.61
CA LEU A 117 -5.70 14.79 2.72
C LEU A 117 -6.60 14.32 3.86
N ASP A 118 -7.76 14.97 4.06
CA ASP A 118 -8.84 14.54 4.97
C ASP A 118 -9.40 13.13 4.69
N ARG A 119 -9.02 12.53 3.55
CA ARG A 119 -9.37 11.17 3.15
C ARG A 119 -8.15 10.27 2.94
N ARG A 120 -6.99 10.65 3.48
CA ARG A 120 -5.71 9.96 3.35
C ARG A 120 -5.08 9.70 4.72
N PRO A 121 -5.70 8.81 5.53
CA PRO A 121 -5.19 8.59 6.87
C PRO A 121 -3.80 7.93 6.86
N LEU A 122 -2.95 8.30 7.80
CA LEU A 122 -1.59 7.80 7.96
C LEU A 122 -1.57 6.32 8.38
N TYR A 123 -2.55 5.87 9.18
CA TYR A 123 -2.59 4.48 9.65
C TYR A 123 -2.79 3.43 8.54
N VAL A 124 -3.31 3.82 7.36
CA VAL A 124 -3.39 2.89 6.21
C VAL A 124 -2.13 2.90 5.35
N LEU A 125 -1.27 3.92 5.52
CA LEU A 125 -0.20 4.22 4.59
C LEU A 125 0.86 3.11 4.56
N THR A 126 1.14 2.46 5.69
CA THR A 126 2.05 1.32 5.73
C THR A 126 1.55 0.16 4.89
N ALA A 127 0.30 -0.28 5.09
CA ALA A 127 -0.28 -1.38 4.32
C ALA A 127 -0.35 -1.05 2.83
N LEU A 128 -0.76 0.17 2.48
CA LEU A 128 -0.82 0.64 1.09
C LEU A 128 0.58 0.68 0.45
N THR A 129 1.58 1.23 1.13
CA THR A 129 2.94 1.33 0.61
C THR A 129 3.52 -0.05 0.32
N LEU A 130 3.34 -1.00 1.25
CA LEU A 130 3.85 -2.36 1.07
C LEU A 130 3.10 -3.12 -0.03
N HIS A 131 1.80 -2.84 -0.21
CA HIS A 131 0.98 -3.41 -1.27
C HIS A 131 1.38 -2.91 -2.67
N GLU A 132 1.57 -1.61 -2.83
CA GLU A 132 1.87 -1.00 -4.14
C GLU A 132 3.36 -1.08 -4.50
N ALA A 133 4.25 -0.86 -3.55
CA ALA A 133 5.68 -0.86 -3.79
C ALA A 133 6.31 -2.23 -3.47
N VAL A 134 7.19 -2.28 -2.47
CA VAL A 134 7.83 -3.50 -2.01
C VAL A 134 7.26 -3.89 -0.64
N PRO A 135 7.00 -5.19 -0.40
CA PRO A 135 7.24 -6.33 -1.27
C PRO A 135 6.11 -6.65 -2.28
N GLY A 136 5.14 -5.75 -2.48
CA GLY A 136 3.97 -5.97 -3.31
C GLY A 136 4.17 -5.78 -4.81
N HIS A 137 3.34 -4.94 -5.44
CA HIS A 137 3.22 -4.83 -6.89
C HIS A 137 4.54 -4.50 -7.59
N HIS A 138 5.34 -3.56 -7.06
CA HIS A 138 6.64 -3.26 -7.67
C HIS A 138 7.54 -4.49 -7.72
N LEU A 139 7.66 -5.22 -6.61
CA LEU A 139 8.53 -6.39 -6.54
C LEU A 139 8.05 -7.46 -7.53
N GLN A 140 6.76 -7.80 -7.50
CA GLN A 140 6.18 -8.86 -8.32
C GLN A 140 6.27 -8.54 -9.82
N ILE A 141 5.84 -7.35 -10.24
CA ILE A 141 5.76 -6.97 -11.66
C ILE A 141 7.16 -6.79 -12.25
N SER A 142 8.08 -6.18 -11.51
CA SER A 142 9.44 -5.94 -12.01
C SER A 142 10.20 -7.25 -12.18
N LEU A 143 10.07 -8.18 -11.22
CA LEU A 143 10.65 -9.52 -11.37
C LEU A 143 10.05 -10.28 -12.57
N ALA A 144 8.73 -10.20 -12.78
CA ALA A 144 8.08 -10.83 -13.93
C ALA A 144 8.61 -10.29 -15.26
N LYS A 145 8.86 -8.98 -15.36
CA LYS A 145 9.44 -8.36 -16.56
C LYS A 145 10.88 -8.81 -16.83
N GLU A 146 11.65 -9.03 -15.77
CA GLU A 146 13.06 -9.43 -15.84
C GLU A 146 13.26 -10.95 -16.09
N MET A 147 12.18 -11.75 -16.09
CA MET A 147 12.26 -13.18 -16.37
C MET A 147 12.78 -13.45 -17.79
N LYS A 148 13.83 -14.27 -17.88
CA LYS A 148 14.39 -14.80 -19.13
C LYS A 148 13.85 -16.21 -19.41
N GLU A 149 14.00 -16.68 -20.64
CA GLU A 149 13.62 -18.05 -21.05
C GLU A 149 12.14 -18.42 -20.81
N VAL A 150 11.25 -17.41 -20.89
CA VAL A 150 9.79 -17.61 -20.80
C VAL A 150 9.09 -16.97 -22.00
N ALA A 151 7.91 -17.48 -22.34
CA ALA A 151 7.09 -16.90 -23.39
C ALA A 151 6.74 -15.44 -23.05
N LYS A 152 6.83 -14.53 -24.04
CA LYS A 152 6.70 -13.07 -23.84
C LYS A 152 5.43 -12.63 -23.10
N PHE A 153 4.32 -13.38 -23.20
CA PHE A 153 3.09 -13.03 -22.49
C PHE A 153 3.20 -13.20 -20.97
N ARG A 154 4.13 -14.04 -20.48
CA ARG A 154 4.37 -14.24 -19.04
C ARG A 154 5.07 -13.06 -18.37
N ASN A 155 5.68 -12.17 -19.16
CA ASN A 155 6.34 -10.95 -18.70
C ASN A 155 5.41 -9.72 -18.77
N ARG A 156 4.15 -9.92 -19.17
CA ARG A 156 3.12 -8.88 -19.30
C ARG A 156 2.09 -9.05 -18.18
N THR A 157 2.41 -8.50 -17.01
CA THR A 157 1.53 -8.43 -15.83
C THR A 157 1.01 -7.02 -15.61
#